data_AF-A0A945RWC9-F1
#
_entry.id   AF-A0A945RWC9-F1
#
_cell.length_a   1.000
_cell.length_b   1.000
_cell.length_c   1.000
_cell.angle_alpha   90.00
_cell.angle_beta   90.00
_cell.angle_gamma   90.00
#
_symmetry.space_group_name_H-M   'P 1'
#
loop_
_entity.id
_entity.type
_entity.pdbx_description
1 polymer ?
#
loop_
_entity_poly.entity_id
_entity_poly.type
_entity_poly.pdbx_seq_one_letter_code
_entity_poly.pdbx_strand_id
1 'polypeptide(L)' 'QSAELREPHRVARYLEEVAGVYHRWYDACRVSPQGDNPIEPVHGTRLWLNDATGQVLRNGLAMLGVSAPERM' A
#
# COMPACT_ATOMS: atom_id res chain seq x y z
N GLN A 1 6.26 11.10 15.88
CA GLN A 1 6.09 10.15 17.00
C GLN A 1 7.14 9.04 17.06
N SER A 2 7.22 8.08 16.12
CA SER A 2 8.19 6.95 16.26
C SER A 2 9.65 7.39 16.47
N ALA A 3 10.13 8.38 15.69
CA ALA A 3 11.47 8.92 15.85
C ALA A 3 11.68 9.67 17.18
N GLU A 4 10.70 10.47 17.59
CA GLU A 4 10.74 11.26 18.84
C GLU A 4 10.76 10.37 20.07
N LEU A 5 10.02 9.26 20.03
CA LEU A 5 9.90 8.31 21.14
C LEU A 5 10.93 7.16 21.05
N ARG A 6 11.73 7.11 19.98
CA ARG A 6 12.72 6.05 19.70
C ARG A 6 12.12 4.64 19.66
N GLU A 7 10.96 4.53 19.03
CA GLU A 7 10.20 3.27 18.93
C GLU A 7 10.04 2.84 17.47
N PRO A 8 11.08 2.29 16.83
CA PRO A 8 11.05 1.88 15.42
C PRO A 8 10.02 0.79 15.14
N HIS A 9 9.68 -0.03 16.15
CA HIS A 9 8.64 -1.05 16.06
C HIS A 9 7.25 -0.46 15.70
N ARG A 10 7.00 0.82 15.98
CA ARG A 10 5.74 1.48 15.58
C ARG A 10 5.64 1.64 14.06
N VAL A 11 6.76 1.80 13.36
CA VAL A 11 6.76 1.81 11.89
C VAL A 11 6.33 0.45 11.37
N ALA A 12 6.93 -0.64 11.88
CA ALA A 12 6.57 -2.00 11.47
C ALA A 12 5.08 -2.29 11.69
N ARG A 13 4.54 -1.97 12.87
CA ARG A 13 3.11 -2.14 13.19
C ARG A 13 2.21 -1.33 12.25
N TYR A 14 2.59 -0.09 11.96
CA TYR A 14 1.83 0.75 11.03
C TYR A 14 1.82 0.17 9.62
N LEU A 15 2.95 -0.37 9.13
CA LEU A 15 3.00 -1.00 7.81
C LEU A 15 2.14 -2.26 7.75
N GLU A 16 2.08 -3.04 8.83
CA GLU A 16 1.19 -4.20 8.96
C GLU A 16 -0.29 -3.78 8.90
N GLU A 17 -0.67 -2.72 9.63
CA GLU A 17 -2.03 -2.16 9.60
C GLU A 17 -2.41 -1.65 8.20
N VAL A 18 -1.50 -0.89 7.55
CA VAL A 18 -1.70 -0.39 6.19
C VAL A 18 -1.88 -1.53 5.20
N ALA A 19 -1.02 -2.56 5.26
CA ALA A 19 -1.12 -3.73 4.40
C ALA A 19 -2.45 -4.47 4.61
N GLY A 20 -2.88 -4.64 5.87
CA GLY A 20 -4.15 -5.29 6.22
C GLY A 20 -5.38 -4.54 5.72
N VAL A 21 -5.41 -3.21 5.87
CA VAL A 21 -6.52 -2.38 5.35
C VAL A 21 -6.52 -2.35 3.82
N TYR A 22 -5.35 -2.19 3.19
CA TYR A 22 -5.21 -2.21 1.74
C TYR A 22 -5.66 -3.54 1.14
N HIS A 23 -5.29 -4.67 1.75
CA HIS A 23 -5.69 -5.99 1.24
C HIS A 23 -7.22 -6.15 1.19
N ARG A 24 -7.92 -5.75 2.26
CA ARG A 24 -9.40 -5.74 2.27
C ARG A 24 -9.99 -4.80 1.22
N TRP A 25 -9.38 -3.62 1.04
CA TRP A 25 -9.82 -2.68 0.00
C TRP A 25 -9.61 -3.24 -1.40
N TYR A 26 -8.47 -3.86 -1.69
CA TYR A 26 -8.13 -4.41 -3.00
C TYR A 26 -9.07 -5.55 -3.40
N ASP A 27 -9.46 -6.39 -2.44
CA ASP A 27 -10.46 -7.45 -2.63
C ASP A 27 -11.85 -6.86 -2.97
N ALA A 28 -12.27 -5.82 -2.24
CA ALA A 28 -13.57 -5.18 -2.46
C ALA A 28 -13.63 -4.27 -3.70
N CYS A 29 -12.51 -3.66 -4.09
CA CYS A 29 -12.42 -2.62 -5.12
C CYS A 29 -11.42 -3.00 -6.21
N ARG A 30 -11.91 -3.66 -7.26
CA ARG A 30 -11.06 -4.03 -8.40
C ARG A 30 -10.46 -2.79 -9.06
N VAL A 31 -9.14 -2.78 -9.22
CA VAL A 31 -8.40 -1.67 -9.82
C VAL A 31 -8.58 -1.63 -11.34
N SER A 32 -8.61 -2.80 -12.00
CA SER A 32 -8.79 -2.93 -13.44
C SER A 32 -10.25 -3.21 -13.83
N PRO A 33 -10.67 -2.87 -15.06
CA PRO A 33 -11.95 -3.30 -15.59
C PRO A 33 -12.06 -4.84 -15.63
N GLN A 34 -13.29 -5.34 -15.59
CA GLN A 34 -13.57 -6.78 -15.69
C GLN A 34 -13.97 -7.16 -17.11
N GLY A 35 -13.29 -8.15 -17.70
CA GLY A 35 -13.58 -8.61 -19.06
C GLY A 35 -13.45 -7.47 -20.07
N ASP A 36 -14.48 -7.27 -20.88
CA ASP A 36 -14.54 -6.24 -21.92
C ASP A 36 -15.14 -4.90 -21.43
N ASN A 37 -15.33 -4.73 -20.12
CA ASN A 37 -15.85 -3.47 -19.58
C ASN A 37 -14.88 -2.30 -19.87
N PRO A 38 -15.40 -1.10 -20.21
CA PRO A 38 -14.56 0.04 -20.54
C PRO A 38 -13.77 0.56 -19.32
N ILE A 39 -12.63 1.19 -19.60
CA ILE A 39 -11.86 1.91 -18.58
C ILE A 39 -12.60 3.21 -18.21
N GLU A 40 -13.20 3.21 -17.04
CA GLU A 40 -13.80 4.39 -16.40
C GLU A 40 -12.79 5.15 -15.50
N PRO A 41 -13.03 6.44 -15.19
CA PRO A 41 -12.17 7.25 -14.31
C PRO A 41 -11.88 6.62 -12.94
N VAL A 42 -12.82 5.83 -12.40
CA VAL A 42 -12.64 5.13 -11.11
C VAL A 42 -11.43 4.19 -11.12
N HIS A 43 -11.11 3.56 -12.25
CA HIS A 43 -9.94 2.68 -12.37
C HIS A 43 -8.64 3.47 -12.19
N GLY A 44 -8.57 4.68 -12.77
CA GLY A 44 -7.44 5.59 -12.58
C GLY A 44 -7.28 6.03 -11.13
N THR A 45 -8.37 6.43 -10.48
CA THR A 45 -8.35 6.80 -9.05
C THR A 45 -7.91 5.64 -8.16
N ARG A 46 -8.38 4.41 -8.45
CA ARG A 46 -7.97 3.20 -7.72
C ARG A 46 -6.49 2.87 -7.95
N LEU A 47 -5.98 3.07 -9.17
CA LEU A 47 -4.57 2.91 -9.48
C LEU A 47 -3.70 3.91 -8.70
N TRP A 48 -4.12 5.16 -8.57
CA TRP A 48 -3.39 6.14 -7.75
C TRP A 48 -3.35 5.75 -6.28
N LEU A 49 -4.45 5.24 -5.73
CA LEU A 49 -4.47 4.74 -4.36
C LEU A 49 -3.50 3.56 -4.19
N ASN A 50 -3.51 2.62 -5.15
CA ASN A 50 -2.58 1.50 -5.19
C ASN A 50 -1.11 1.96 -5.16
N ASP A 51 -0.76 2.93 -6.01
CA ASP A 51 0.61 3.44 -6.12
C ASP A 51 1.05 4.19 -4.86
N ALA A 52 0.15 4.97 -4.28
CA ALA A 52 0.38 5.68 -3.02
C ALA A 52 0.60 4.69 -1.86
N THR A 53 -0.20 3.63 -1.74
CA THR A 53 0.03 2.57 -0.75
C THR A 53 1.38 1.89 -0.97
N GLY A 54 1.73 1.57 -2.22
CA GLY A 54 3.03 1.00 -2.56
C GLY A 54 4.19 1.90 -2.14
N GLN A 55 4.06 3.22 -2.32
CA GLN A 55 5.07 4.19 -1.89
C GLN A 55 5.24 4.20 -0.35
N VAL A 56 4.14 4.19 0.40
CA VAL A 56 4.17 4.12 1.87
C VAL A 56 4.89 2.86 2.34
N LEU A 57 4.55 1.70 1.75
CA LEU A 57 5.18 0.43 2.10
C LEU A 57 6.67 0.40 1.77
N ARG A 58 7.06 0.84 0.57
CA ARG A 58 8.48 0.92 0.16
C ARG A 58 9.29 1.82 1.09
N ASN A 59 8.79 3.02 1.38
CA ASN A 59 9.49 3.97 2.26
C ASN A 59 9.59 3.42 3.68
N GLY A 60 8.52 2.82 4.19
CA GLY A 60 8.50 2.19 5.50
C GLY A 60 9.49 1.04 5.64
N LEU A 61 9.50 0.12 4.69
CA LEU A 61 10.43 -1.01 4.68
C LEU A 61 11.88 -0.55 4.55
N ALA A 62 12.15 0.46 3.72
CA ALA A 62 13.48 1.06 3.60
C ALA A 62 13.96 1.65 4.93
N MET A 63 13.09 2.33 5.69
CA MET A 63 13.42 2.84 7.04
C MET A 63 13.72 1.71 8.04
N LEU A 64 13.17 0.51 7.84
CA LEU A 64 13.44 -0.67 8.64
C LEU A 64 14.69 -1.46 8.15
N GLY A 65 15.36 -1.00 7.10
CA GLY A 65 16.50 -1.69 6.50
C GLY A 65 16.11 -2.93 5.68
N VAL A 66 14.86 -3.05 5.25
CA VAL A 66 14.33 -4.17 4.48
C VAL A 66 14.05 -3.71 3.05
N SER A 67 14.54 -4.46 2.05
CA SER A 67 14.20 -4.22 0.66
C SER A 67 12.76 -4.65 0.37
N ALA A 68 11.94 -3.75 -0.16
CA ALA A 68 10.64 -4.12 -0.71
C ALA A 68 10.84 -4.77 -2.08
N PRO A 69 10.41 -6.02 -2.30
CA PRO A 69 10.55 -6.68 -3.59
C PRO A 69 9.59 -6.06 -4.62
N GLU A 70 10.05 -5.93 -5.87
CA GLU A 70 9.24 -5.41 -6.98
C GLU A 70 8.13 -6.38 -7.41
N ARG A 71 8.27 -7.66 -7.02
CA ARG A 71 7.32 -8.74 -7.24
C ARG A 71 7.32 -9.66 -6.02
N MET A 72 6.14 -10.02 -5.52
CA MET A 72 6.00 -11.15 -4.60
C MET A 72 6.03 -12.48 -5.37
#